data_AF-A0A2G8JF41-F1
#
_entry.id   AF-A0A2G8JF41-F1
#
_cell.length_a   1.000
_cell.length_b   1.000
_cell.length_c   1.000
_cell.angle_alpha   90.00
_cell.angle_beta   90.00
_cell.angle_gamma   90.00
#
_symmetry.space_group_name_H-M   'P 1'
#
loop_
_entity.id
_entity.type
_entity.pdbx_description
1 polymer ?
#
loop_
_entity_poly.entity_id
_entity_poly.type
_entity_poly.pdbx_seq_one_letter_code
_entity_poly.pdbx_strand_id
1 'polypeptide(L)'
;MLGSFHTLMNLLGAIGTLMHGTGLASILEEIYGGNAVKHILTGKSVQRAIRGHLLLEKCLNGMLVSEIMDQDSEFADLVNECEEIYTTLLEGKQASRSDLSEKKVIVEQKLQERKRGLAERSRTSKLWLTYMKMVRVARMLILADRLGSWSRHLSAVGECLPIFGAAGHFNYLKSAYMYLQNMSNLETRNPEVFRKFQEGFHVIRRTDQCWAGLGADLV
;
A
#
# COMPACT_ATOMS: atom_id res chain seq x y z
N MET A 1 -9.90 4.89 -20.30
CA MET A 1 -8.68 4.60 -19.50
C MET A 1 -9.15 4.26 -18.09
N LEU A 2 -8.69 3.17 -17.48
CA LEU A 2 -9.01 2.91 -16.07
C LEU A 2 -8.20 3.92 -15.25
N GLY A 3 -8.87 4.94 -14.70
CA GLY A 3 -8.19 5.96 -13.92
C GLY A 3 -7.63 5.39 -12.61
N SER A 4 -6.55 6.00 -12.11
CA SER A 4 -5.84 5.47 -10.95
C SER A 4 -6.66 5.58 -9.66
N PHE A 5 -7.46 6.63 -9.54
CA PHE A 5 -8.39 6.78 -8.41
C PHE A 5 -9.49 5.73 -8.43
N HIS A 6 -10.09 5.44 -9.58
CA HIS A 6 -11.08 4.36 -9.71
C HIS A 6 -10.46 2.98 -9.45
N THR A 7 -9.19 2.78 -9.86
CA THR A 7 -8.46 1.54 -9.56
C THR A 7 -8.28 1.36 -8.05
N LEU A 8 -7.86 2.42 -7.35
CA LEU A 8 -7.70 2.42 -5.90
C LEU A 8 -9.04 2.17 -5.18
N MET A 9 -10.11 2.87 -5.56
CA MET A 9 -11.44 2.67 -5.01
C MET A 9 -11.88 1.20 -5.11
N ASN A 10 -11.66 0.57 -6.26
CA ASN A 10 -12.04 -0.82 -6.48
C ASN A 10 -11.14 -1.80 -5.75
N LEU A 11 -9.85 -1.47 -5.59
CA LEU A 11 -8.95 -2.26 -4.77
C LEU A 11 -9.39 -2.27 -3.31
N LEU A 12 -9.79 -1.12 -2.77
CA LEU A 12 -10.32 -1.02 -1.40
C LEU A 12 -11.62 -1.82 -1.24
N GLY A 13 -12.53 -1.76 -2.23
CA GLY A 13 -13.74 -2.58 -2.25
C GLY A 13 -13.45 -4.09 -2.36
N ALA A 14 -12.43 -4.48 -3.14
CA ALA A 14 -11.99 -5.87 -3.25
C ALA A 14 -11.42 -6.39 -1.92
N ILE A 15 -10.65 -5.56 -1.21
CA ILE A 15 -10.18 -5.87 0.16
C ILE A 15 -11.36 -6.10 1.09
N GLY A 16 -12.36 -5.22 1.09
CA GLY A 16 -13.55 -5.38 1.92
C GLY A 16 -14.35 -6.64 1.59
N THR A 17 -14.43 -7.01 0.31
CA THR A 17 -15.07 -8.26 -0.14
C THR A 17 -14.33 -9.49 0.36
N LEU A 18 -12.99 -9.52 0.21
CA LEU A 18 -12.15 -10.64 0.64
C LEU A 18 -12.08 -10.78 2.17
N MET A 19 -12.26 -9.68 2.90
CA MET A 19 -12.26 -9.63 4.36
C MET A 19 -13.67 -9.67 4.95
N HIS A 20 -14.68 -10.02 4.14
CA HIS A 20 -16.04 -10.17 4.65
C HIS A 20 -16.11 -11.30 5.68
N GLY A 21 -16.76 -11.04 6.82
CA GLY A 21 -16.91 -12.02 7.90
C GLY A 21 -15.65 -12.32 8.72
N THR A 22 -14.52 -11.65 8.48
CA THR A 22 -13.25 -11.92 9.20
C THR A 22 -13.11 -11.12 10.50
N GLY A 23 -14.10 -10.29 10.84
CA GLY A 23 -14.02 -9.32 11.95
C GLY A 23 -13.41 -7.97 11.57
N LEU A 24 -12.97 -7.77 10.32
CA LEU A 24 -12.46 -6.46 9.86
C LEU A 24 -13.48 -5.34 10.06
N ALA A 25 -14.76 -5.61 9.77
CA ALA A 25 -15.84 -4.65 9.97
C ALA A 25 -15.96 -4.24 11.44
N SER A 26 -16.00 -5.21 12.36
CA SER A 26 -16.10 -4.97 13.80
C SER A 26 -14.93 -4.13 14.33
N ILE A 27 -13.71 -4.41 13.89
CA ILE A 27 -12.54 -3.61 14.29
C ILE A 27 -12.65 -2.17 13.76
N LEU A 28 -13.12 -1.97 12.53
CA LEU A 28 -13.32 -0.63 11.98
C LEU A 28 -14.47 0.12 12.69
N GLU A 29 -15.44 -0.60 13.23
CA GLU A 29 -16.56 -0.04 13.98
C GLU A 29 -16.15 0.53 15.34
N GLU A 30 -15.00 0.12 15.89
CA GLU A 30 -14.40 0.75 17.08
C GLU A 30 -13.92 2.20 16.82
N ILE A 31 -13.71 2.56 15.55
CA ILE A 31 -13.16 3.88 15.14
C ILE A 31 -14.21 4.70 14.39
N TYR A 32 -15.11 4.04 13.66
CA TYR A 32 -16.09 4.66 12.78
C TYR A 32 -17.49 4.14 13.05
N GLY A 33 -18.53 4.96 12.92
CA GLY A 33 -19.90 4.46 12.99
C GLY A 33 -20.20 3.44 11.89
N GLY A 34 -21.01 2.42 12.19
CA GLY A 34 -21.27 1.29 11.27
C GLY A 34 -21.75 1.68 9.87
N ASN A 35 -22.53 2.77 9.73
CA ASN A 35 -22.90 3.30 8.41
C ASN A 35 -21.68 3.77 7.60
N ALA A 36 -20.68 4.37 8.25
CA ALA A 36 -19.43 4.74 7.58
C ALA A 36 -18.61 3.49 7.20
N VAL A 37 -18.58 2.46 8.06
CA VAL A 37 -17.85 1.21 7.78
C VAL A 37 -18.40 0.50 6.55
N LYS A 38 -19.72 0.48 6.33
CA LYS A 38 -20.32 -0.03 5.07
C LYS A 38 -19.74 0.66 3.83
N HIS A 39 -19.53 1.98 3.88
CA HIS A 39 -18.94 2.72 2.76
C HIS A 39 -17.42 2.56 2.65
N ILE A 40 -16.73 2.33 3.77
CA ILE A 40 -15.31 2.00 3.81
C ILE A 40 -15.06 0.65 3.11
N LEU A 41 -15.80 -0.39 3.51
CA LEU A 41 -15.61 -1.76 3.00
C LEU A 41 -16.02 -1.92 1.54
N THR A 42 -16.85 -1.04 1.01
CA THR A 42 -17.19 -1.01 -0.43
C THR A 42 -16.22 -0.14 -1.24
N GLY A 43 -15.22 0.48 -0.60
CA GLY A 43 -14.29 1.42 -1.23
C GLY A 43 -14.90 2.78 -1.60
N LYS A 44 -16.22 2.96 -1.45
CA LYS A 44 -16.94 4.18 -1.84
C LYS A 44 -16.57 5.41 -1.01
N SER A 45 -16.09 5.22 0.23
CA SER A 45 -15.53 6.30 1.04
C SER A 45 -14.00 6.22 1.06
N VAL A 46 -13.36 6.51 -0.09
CA VAL A 46 -11.93 6.27 -0.32
C VAL A 46 -11.03 6.84 0.77
N GLN A 47 -11.22 8.11 1.16
CA GLN A 47 -10.38 8.74 2.19
C GLN A 47 -10.48 8.04 3.56
N ARG A 48 -11.72 7.70 3.98
CA ARG A 48 -11.95 6.99 5.24
C ARG A 48 -11.43 5.56 5.16
N ALA A 49 -11.59 4.90 4.01
CA ALA A 49 -11.11 3.55 3.79
C ALA A 49 -9.58 3.49 3.88
N ILE A 50 -8.86 4.36 3.18
CA ILE A 50 -7.40 4.46 3.27
C ILE A 50 -6.99 4.67 4.73
N ARG A 51 -7.58 5.65 5.42
CA ARG A 51 -7.24 5.93 6.83
C ARG A 51 -7.49 4.71 7.73
N GLY A 52 -8.65 4.07 7.62
CA GLY A 52 -9.00 2.89 8.40
C GLY A 52 -8.04 1.72 8.17
N HIS A 53 -7.74 1.42 6.91
CA HIS A 53 -6.81 0.34 6.56
C HIS A 53 -5.37 0.62 7.03
N LEU A 54 -4.89 1.87 6.90
CA LEU A 54 -3.56 2.26 7.38
C LEU A 54 -3.43 2.20 8.91
N LEU A 55 -4.48 2.61 9.64
CA LEU A 55 -4.50 2.48 11.10
C LEU A 55 -4.43 1.01 11.52
N LEU A 56 -5.21 0.14 10.88
CA LEU A 56 -5.18 -1.30 11.17
C LEU A 56 -3.83 -1.93 10.81
N GLU A 57 -3.26 -1.60 9.65
CA GLU A 57 -1.93 -2.07 9.27
C GLU A 57 -0.86 -1.60 10.29
N LYS A 58 -0.97 -0.37 10.80
CA LYS A 58 -0.09 0.15 11.84
C LYS A 58 -0.24 -0.64 13.14
N CYS A 59 -1.46 -0.90 13.60
CA CYS A 59 -1.71 -1.71 14.80
C CYS A 59 -1.14 -3.13 14.65
N LEU A 60 -1.40 -3.79 13.51
CA LEU A 60 -0.88 -5.14 13.24
C LEU A 60 0.66 -5.18 13.21
N ASN A 61 1.31 -4.22 12.54
CA ASN A 61 2.77 -4.16 12.58
C ASN A 61 3.28 -3.83 13.98
N GLY A 62 2.61 -2.97 14.75
CA GLY A 62 2.97 -2.65 16.12
C GLY A 62 2.93 -3.89 17.04
N MET A 63 1.89 -4.71 16.92
CA MET A 63 1.80 -5.99 17.64
C MET A 63 2.96 -6.93 17.29
N LEU A 64 3.30 -7.03 15.99
CA LEU A 64 4.41 -7.87 15.54
C LEU A 64 5.77 -7.37 16.05
N VAL A 65 6.01 -6.05 15.96
CA VAL A 65 7.25 -5.43 16.43
C VAL A 65 7.39 -5.63 17.94
N SER A 66 6.34 -5.33 18.72
CA SER A 66 6.33 -5.50 20.17
C SER A 66 6.67 -6.94 20.56
N GLU A 67 6.03 -7.93 19.93
CA GLU A 67 6.28 -9.33 20.25
C GLU A 67 7.74 -9.75 19.97
N ILE A 68 8.37 -9.23 18.91
CA ILE A 68 9.77 -9.51 18.61
C ILE A 68 10.66 -8.82 19.65
N MET A 69 10.40 -7.55 19.98
CA MET A 69 11.16 -6.80 20.98
C MET A 69 11.15 -7.49 22.36
N ASP A 70 10.01 -8.09 22.75
CA ASP A 70 9.88 -8.84 24.00
C ASP A 70 10.75 -10.11 24.02
N GLN A 71 11.12 -10.65 22.86
CA GLN A 71 11.88 -11.89 22.70
C GLN A 71 13.35 -11.65 22.35
N ASP A 72 13.70 -10.47 21.84
CA ASP A 72 14.99 -10.15 21.25
C ASP A 72 15.37 -8.70 21.60
N SER A 73 16.20 -8.55 22.65
CA SER A 73 16.66 -7.25 23.13
C SER A 73 17.52 -6.51 22.10
N GLU A 74 18.31 -7.23 21.29
CA GLU A 74 19.10 -6.62 20.21
C GLU A 74 18.20 -6.01 19.13
N PHE A 75 17.07 -6.66 18.83
CA PHE A 75 16.07 -6.08 17.94
C PHE A 75 15.41 -4.84 18.54
N ALA A 76 15.15 -4.83 19.85
CA ALA A 76 14.60 -3.66 20.53
C ALA A 76 15.56 -2.45 20.43
N ASP A 77 16.84 -2.67 20.72
CA ASP A 77 17.88 -1.64 20.59
C ASP A 77 17.98 -1.13 19.14
N LEU A 78 17.98 -2.03 18.16
CA LEU A 78 18.00 -1.68 16.73
C LEU A 78 16.80 -0.81 16.31
N VAL A 79 15.60 -1.12 16.79
CA VAL A 79 14.39 -0.34 16.50
C VAL A 79 14.46 1.05 17.14
N ASN A 80 14.93 1.14 18.38
CA ASN A 80 15.11 2.41 19.09
C ASN A 80 16.15 3.29 18.38
N GLU A 81 17.28 2.73 17.97
CA GLU A 81 18.29 3.44 17.17
C GLU A 81 17.71 3.96 15.85
N CYS A 82 16.90 3.14 15.15
CA CYS A 82 16.22 3.58 13.93
C CYS A 82 15.28 4.77 14.19
N GLU A 83 14.54 4.75 15.30
CA GLU A 83 13.62 5.82 15.70
C GLU A 83 14.39 7.11 16.04
N GLU A 84 15.51 7.02 16.73
CA GLU A 84 16.38 8.16 17.05
C GLU A 84 16.95 8.81 15.78
N ILE A 85 17.51 8.00 14.88
CA ILE A 85 18.04 8.48 13.60
C ILE A 85 16.93 9.12 12.77
N TYR A 86 15.76 8.48 12.69
CA TYR A 86 14.61 8.99 11.95
C TYR A 86 14.10 10.32 12.51
N THR A 87 13.99 10.44 13.84
CA THR A 87 13.56 11.68 14.52
C THR A 87 14.56 12.80 14.26
N THR A 88 15.86 12.51 14.36
CA THR A 88 16.93 13.46 14.07
C THR A 88 16.86 13.98 12.62
N LEU A 89 16.59 13.08 11.66
CA LEU A 89 16.39 13.46 10.26
C LEU A 89 15.15 14.35 10.05
N LEU A 90 14.04 14.06 10.74
CA LEU A 90 12.81 14.87 10.65
C LEU A 90 12.99 16.28 11.22
N GLU A 91 13.81 16.42 12.26
CA GLU A 91 14.18 17.71 12.83
C GLU A 91 15.16 18.51 11.95
N GLY A 92 15.58 17.95 10.81
CA GLY A 92 16.52 18.59 9.88
C GLY A 92 17.97 18.59 10.38
N LYS A 93 18.28 17.79 11.41
CA LYS A 93 19.64 17.64 11.94
C LYS A 93 20.46 16.67 11.08
N GLN A 94 21.79 16.77 11.21
CA GLN A 94 22.72 15.86 10.54
C GLN A 94 22.60 14.46 11.12
N ALA A 95 22.15 13.52 10.30
CA ALA A 95 22.07 12.10 10.61
C ALA A 95 22.27 11.29 9.32
N SER A 96 22.81 10.08 9.45
CA SER A 96 23.16 9.24 8.30
C SER A 96 21.93 8.55 7.71
N ARG A 97 21.52 8.97 6.51
CA ARG A 97 20.44 8.32 5.75
C ARG A 97 20.81 6.91 5.31
N SER A 98 22.08 6.66 4.99
CA SER A 98 22.55 5.33 4.59
C SER A 98 22.52 4.37 5.78
N ASP A 99 22.93 4.83 6.97
CA ASP A 99 22.86 4.04 8.20
C ASP A 99 21.41 3.64 8.54
N LEU A 100 20.47 4.59 8.50
CA LEU A 100 19.06 4.27 8.67
C LEU A 100 18.57 3.26 7.63
N SER A 101 19.02 3.39 6.37
CA SER A 101 18.61 2.46 5.31
C SER A 101 19.15 1.04 5.52
N GLU A 102 20.37 0.89 6.02
CA GLU A 102 21.00 -0.39 6.33
C GLU A 102 20.29 -1.06 7.52
N LYS A 103 20.10 -0.33 8.62
CA LYS A 103 19.36 -0.81 9.79
C LYS A 103 17.91 -1.19 9.45
N LYS A 104 17.24 -0.39 8.62
CA LYS A 104 15.89 -0.68 8.13
C LYS A 104 15.82 -2.03 7.40
N VAL A 105 16.84 -2.40 6.62
CA VAL A 105 16.86 -3.71 5.94
C VAL A 105 16.86 -4.85 6.96
N ILE A 106 17.65 -4.73 8.03
CA ILE A 106 17.71 -5.73 9.10
C ILE A 106 16.35 -5.84 9.81
N VAL A 107 15.73 -4.70 10.14
CA VAL A 107 14.39 -4.67 10.75
C VAL A 107 13.35 -5.34 9.83
N GLU A 108 13.38 -5.02 8.53
CA GLU A 108 12.50 -5.63 7.55
C GLU A 108 12.70 -7.14 7.45
N GLN A 109 13.94 -7.63 7.47
CA GLN A 109 14.26 -9.06 7.44
C GLN A 109 13.67 -9.81 8.64
N LYS A 110 13.94 -9.33 9.88
CA LYS A 110 13.40 -9.93 11.11
C LYS A 110 11.87 -9.93 11.11
N LEU A 111 11.25 -8.85 10.66
CA LEU A 111 9.79 -8.79 10.50
C LEU A 111 9.27 -9.80 9.47
N GLN A 112 9.93 -9.96 8.33
CA GLN A 112 9.50 -10.96 7.33
C GLN A 112 9.63 -12.39 7.84
N GLU A 113 10.70 -12.70 8.58
CA GLU A 113 10.89 -14.00 9.20
C GLU A 113 9.76 -14.31 10.19
N ARG A 114 9.45 -13.36 11.09
CA ARG A 114 8.33 -13.49 12.03
C ARG A 114 7.01 -13.71 11.31
N LYS A 115 6.72 -12.92 10.27
CA LYS A 115 5.50 -13.05 9.45
C LYS A 115 5.41 -14.42 8.79
N ARG A 116 6.51 -14.97 8.29
CA ARG A 116 6.56 -16.31 7.69
C ARG A 116 6.25 -17.40 8.73
N GLY A 117 6.91 -17.34 9.89
CA GLY A 117 6.65 -18.30 10.98
C GLY A 117 5.20 -18.28 11.47
N LEU A 118 4.58 -17.09 11.55
CA LEU A 118 3.16 -16.95 11.88
C LEU A 118 2.23 -17.53 10.81
N ALA A 119 2.53 -17.29 9.53
CA ALA A 119 1.72 -17.79 8.42
C ALA A 119 1.72 -19.32 8.31
N GLU A 120 2.81 -19.98 8.71
CA GLU A 120 2.95 -21.44 8.74
C GLU A 120 2.16 -22.07 9.90
N ARG A 121 2.08 -21.38 11.03
CA ARG A 121 1.45 -21.89 12.27
C ARG A 121 -0.06 -21.68 12.34
N SER A 122 -0.60 -20.61 11.73
CA SER A 122 -2.00 -20.23 11.90
C SER A 122 -2.65 -19.72 10.62
N ARG A 123 -3.81 -20.30 10.29
CA ARG A 123 -4.66 -19.83 9.18
C ARG A 123 -5.13 -18.40 9.39
N THR A 124 -5.46 -18.04 10.63
CA THR A 124 -5.88 -16.67 10.99
C THR A 124 -4.73 -15.69 10.79
N SER A 125 -3.51 -16.04 11.22
CA SER A 125 -2.34 -15.20 10.97
C SER A 125 -2.07 -15.05 9.47
N LYS A 126 -2.16 -16.14 8.71
CA LYS A 126 -2.02 -16.11 7.25
C LYS A 126 -3.06 -15.19 6.57
N LEU A 127 -4.30 -15.21 7.04
CA LEU A 127 -5.37 -14.30 6.58
C LEU A 127 -5.00 -12.83 6.82
N TRP A 128 -4.64 -12.45 8.05
CA TRP A 128 -4.29 -11.05 8.39
C TRP A 128 -3.01 -10.58 7.70
N LEU A 129 -2.02 -11.46 7.50
CA LEU A 129 -0.84 -11.14 6.71
C LEU A 129 -1.17 -10.96 5.21
N THR A 130 -2.17 -11.68 4.70
CA THR A 130 -2.67 -11.50 3.33
C THR A 130 -3.40 -10.16 3.21
N TYR A 131 -4.21 -9.79 4.20
CA TYR A 131 -4.78 -8.44 4.31
C TYR A 131 -3.72 -7.34 4.27
N MET A 132 -2.66 -7.45 5.08
CA MET A 132 -1.55 -6.47 5.07
C MET A 132 -0.88 -6.37 3.69
N LYS A 133 -0.72 -7.49 2.97
CA LYS A 133 -0.21 -7.47 1.60
C LYS A 133 -1.14 -6.68 0.66
N MET A 134 -2.45 -6.85 0.76
CA MET A 134 -3.40 -6.08 -0.07
C MET A 134 -3.40 -4.58 0.28
N VAL A 135 -3.31 -4.22 1.56
CA VAL A 135 -3.16 -2.81 1.98
C VAL A 135 -1.86 -2.21 1.46
N ARG A 136 -0.76 -2.99 1.43
CA ARG A 136 0.49 -2.58 0.79
C ARG A 136 0.31 -2.28 -0.70
N VAL A 137 -0.47 -3.08 -1.44
CA VAL A 137 -0.77 -2.78 -2.86
C VAL A 137 -1.46 -1.43 -3.01
N ALA A 138 -2.43 -1.12 -2.15
CA ALA A 138 -3.10 0.18 -2.16
C ALA A 138 -2.11 1.32 -1.90
N ARG A 139 -1.18 1.15 -0.96
CA ARG A 139 -0.10 2.11 -0.70
C ARG A 139 0.85 2.27 -1.87
N MET A 140 1.21 1.19 -2.57
CA MET A 140 2.08 1.25 -3.74
C MET A 140 1.45 2.05 -4.88
N LEU A 141 0.15 1.89 -5.10
CA LEU A 141 -0.58 2.67 -6.11
C LEU A 141 -0.61 4.16 -5.75
N ILE A 142 -0.94 4.50 -4.50
CA ILE A 142 -0.90 5.88 -4.00
C ILE A 142 0.52 6.45 -4.17
N LEU A 143 1.53 5.72 -3.71
CA LEU A 143 2.93 6.14 -3.78
C LEU A 143 3.36 6.42 -5.23
N ALA A 144 3.02 5.53 -6.16
CA ALA A 144 3.35 5.69 -7.56
C ALA A 144 2.76 6.98 -8.14
N ASP A 145 1.49 7.25 -7.87
CA ASP A 145 0.81 8.44 -8.36
C ASP A 145 1.35 9.72 -7.71
N ARG A 146 1.55 9.73 -6.38
CA ARG A 146 2.08 10.90 -5.66
C ARG A 146 3.47 11.29 -6.16
N LEU A 147 4.30 10.30 -6.48
CA LEU A 147 5.64 10.49 -7.05
C LEU A 147 5.62 10.73 -8.58
N GLY A 148 4.50 10.50 -9.27
CA GLY A 148 4.43 10.44 -10.73
C GLY A 148 5.41 9.41 -11.33
N SER A 149 5.58 8.25 -10.68
CA SER A 149 6.51 7.22 -11.12
C SER A 149 5.79 6.16 -11.96
N TRP A 150 5.99 6.22 -13.28
CA TRP A 150 5.25 5.39 -14.23
C TRP A 150 5.51 3.88 -14.07
N SER A 151 6.77 3.48 -13.90
CA SER A 151 7.13 2.09 -13.67
C SER A 151 6.50 1.52 -12.39
N ARG A 152 6.50 2.29 -11.30
CA ARG A 152 5.84 1.91 -10.04
C ARG A 152 4.33 1.84 -10.20
N HIS A 153 3.74 2.73 -11.01
CA HIS A 153 2.31 2.72 -11.27
C HIS A 153 1.89 1.42 -11.97
N LEU A 154 2.58 1.05 -13.05
CA LEU A 154 2.31 -0.21 -13.76
C LEU A 154 2.53 -1.44 -12.86
N SER A 155 3.59 -1.44 -12.05
CA SER A 155 3.84 -2.50 -11.07
C SER A 155 2.70 -2.61 -10.06
N ALA A 156 2.24 -1.50 -9.48
CA ALA A 156 1.14 -1.50 -8.52
C ALA A 156 -0.19 -1.96 -9.15
N VAL A 157 -0.49 -1.55 -10.38
CA VAL A 157 -1.68 -2.02 -11.11
C VAL A 157 -1.60 -3.53 -11.40
N GLY A 158 -0.41 -4.04 -11.72
CA GLY A 158 -0.16 -5.49 -11.86
C GLY A 158 -0.47 -6.27 -10.58
N GLU A 159 -0.03 -5.75 -9.44
CA GLU A 159 -0.30 -6.34 -8.11
C GLU A 159 -1.80 -6.31 -7.73
N CYS A 160 -2.61 -5.45 -8.36
CA CYS A 160 -4.06 -5.44 -8.16
C CYS A 160 -4.76 -6.64 -8.83
N LEU A 161 -4.20 -7.20 -9.91
CA LEU A 161 -4.83 -8.27 -10.69
C LEU A 161 -5.23 -9.50 -9.83
N PRO A 162 -4.32 -10.13 -9.05
CA PRO A 162 -4.70 -11.29 -8.23
C PRO A 162 -5.79 -10.94 -7.19
N ILE A 163 -5.79 -9.71 -6.68
CA ILE A 163 -6.79 -9.25 -5.70
C ILE A 163 -8.16 -9.10 -6.38
N PHE A 164 -8.23 -8.49 -7.56
CA PHE A 164 -9.47 -8.39 -8.32
C PHE A 164 -10.01 -9.76 -8.73
N GLY A 165 -9.15 -10.68 -9.15
CA GLY A 165 -9.53 -12.05 -9.48
C GLY A 165 -10.12 -12.78 -8.27
N ALA A 166 -9.44 -12.73 -7.13
CA ALA A 166 -9.90 -13.38 -5.91
C ALA A 166 -11.23 -12.78 -5.37
N ALA A 167 -11.42 -11.46 -5.51
CA ALA A 167 -12.63 -10.78 -5.06
C ALA A 167 -13.82 -10.89 -6.05
N GLY A 168 -13.63 -11.51 -7.23
CA GLY A 168 -14.67 -11.57 -8.28
C GLY A 168 -14.92 -10.24 -9.00
N HIS A 169 -14.00 -9.27 -8.91
CA HIS A 169 -14.09 -7.98 -9.60
C HIS A 169 -13.66 -8.09 -11.06
N PHE A 170 -14.31 -8.96 -11.84
CA PHE A 170 -13.85 -9.38 -13.18
C PHE A 170 -13.76 -8.24 -14.20
N ASN A 171 -14.65 -7.26 -14.11
CA ASN A 171 -14.60 -6.08 -15.00
C ASN A 171 -13.29 -5.30 -14.78
N TYR A 172 -12.91 -5.08 -13.52
CA TYR A 172 -11.67 -4.38 -13.17
C TYR A 172 -10.44 -5.23 -13.46
N LEU A 173 -10.50 -6.54 -13.21
CA LEU A 173 -9.45 -7.47 -13.63
C LEU A 173 -9.19 -7.38 -15.14
N LYS A 174 -10.24 -7.50 -15.96
CA LYS A 174 -10.14 -7.45 -17.42
C LYS A 174 -9.61 -6.09 -17.89
N SER A 175 -10.17 -4.99 -17.37
CA SER A 175 -9.74 -3.65 -17.75
C SER A 175 -8.30 -3.36 -17.35
N ALA A 176 -7.88 -3.73 -16.14
CA ALA A 176 -6.51 -3.55 -15.67
C ALA A 176 -5.52 -4.41 -16.46
N TYR A 177 -5.88 -5.65 -16.78
CA TYR A 177 -5.06 -6.54 -17.60
C TYR A 177 -4.84 -5.97 -19.02
N MET A 178 -5.92 -5.57 -19.70
CA MET A 178 -5.85 -4.92 -21.02
C MET A 178 -5.06 -3.61 -20.97
N TYR A 179 -5.22 -2.84 -19.89
CA TYR A 179 -4.44 -1.63 -19.67
C TYR A 179 -2.94 -1.93 -19.60
N LEU A 180 -2.52 -2.89 -18.78
CA LEU A 180 -1.11 -3.27 -18.65
C LEU A 180 -0.51 -3.75 -19.98
N GLN A 181 -1.25 -4.56 -20.75
CA GLN A 181 -0.81 -4.99 -22.09
C GLN A 181 -0.65 -3.82 -23.06
N ASN A 182 -1.54 -2.84 -23.01
CA ASN A 182 -1.41 -1.65 -23.84
C ASN A 182 -0.22 -0.80 -23.39
N MET A 183 0.00 -0.68 -22.08
CA MET A 183 1.09 0.11 -21.51
C MET A 183 2.46 -0.54 -21.72
N SER A 184 2.56 -1.87 -21.76
CA SER A 184 3.81 -2.57 -22.08
C SER A 184 4.26 -2.37 -23.53
N ASN A 185 3.31 -2.10 -24.44
CA ASN A 185 3.59 -1.81 -25.84
C ASN A 185 3.61 -0.30 -26.14
N LEU A 186 3.50 0.55 -25.12
CA LEU A 186 3.36 1.99 -25.29
C LEU A 186 4.58 2.63 -25.94
N GLU A 187 5.79 2.17 -25.58
CA GLU A 187 7.05 2.67 -26.15
C GLU A 187 7.09 2.50 -27.67
N THR A 188 6.69 1.34 -28.19
CA THR A 188 6.67 1.09 -29.64
C THR A 188 5.49 1.78 -30.32
N ARG A 189 4.30 1.76 -29.72
CA ARG A 189 3.08 2.29 -30.34
C ARG A 189 3.01 3.81 -30.34
N ASN A 190 3.47 4.45 -29.27
CA ASN A 190 3.45 5.90 -29.07
C ASN A 190 4.66 6.37 -28.24
N PRO A 191 5.87 6.43 -28.84
CA PRO A 191 7.10 6.77 -28.12
C PRO A 191 7.05 8.12 -27.39
N GLU A 192 6.38 9.12 -27.96
CA GLU A 192 6.24 10.45 -27.35
C GLU A 192 5.42 10.39 -26.05
N VAL A 193 4.30 9.67 -26.05
CA VAL A 193 3.45 9.48 -24.86
C VAL A 193 4.21 8.68 -23.81
N PHE A 194 4.92 7.63 -24.21
CA PHE A 194 5.76 6.87 -23.31
C PHE A 194 6.80 7.76 -22.61
N ARG A 195 7.52 8.60 -23.36
CA ARG A 195 8.49 9.54 -22.79
C ARG A 195 7.85 10.50 -21.79
N LYS A 196 6.70 11.10 -22.14
CA LYS A 196 5.93 11.96 -21.22
C LYS A 196 5.52 11.21 -19.96
N PHE A 197 5.09 9.96 -20.07
CA PHE A 197 4.72 9.16 -18.89
C PHE A 197 5.92 8.86 -18.00
N GLN A 198 7.08 8.53 -18.57
CA GLN A 198 8.34 8.35 -17.82
C GLN A 198 8.78 9.62 -17.09
N GLU A 199 8.57 10.80 -17.70
CA GLU A 199 8.78 12.11 -17.10
C GLU A 199 7.73 12.46 -16.01
N GLY A 200 6.71 11.61 -15.82
CA GLY A 200 5.70 11.74 -14.77
C GLY A 200 4.41 12.44 -15.20
N PHE A 201 4.22 12.74 -16.48
CA PHE A 201 3.02 13.42 -17.01
C PHE A 201 1.77 12.52 -17.10
N HIS A 202 1.80 11.30 -16.55
CA HIS A 202 0.60 10.47 -16.39
C HIS A 202 -0.24 10.87 -15.15
N VAL A 203 0.31 11.72 -14.27
CA VAL A 203 -0.42 12.33 -13.15
C VAL A 203 -0.50 13.84 -13.29
N ILE A 204 -1.53 14.42 -12.68
CA ILE A 204 -1.70 15.87 -12.58
C ILE A 204 -0.92 16.38 -11.37
N ARG A 205 -0.16 17.46 -11.53
CA ARG A 205 0.53 18.18 -10.45
C ARG A 205 0.12 19.65 -10.48
N ARG A 206 -0.17 20.22 -9.31
CA ARG A 206 -0.44 21.67 -9.14
C ARG A 206 0.79 22.44 -8.63
N THR A 207 1.79 21.73 -8.12
CA THR A 207 3.04 22.26 -7.59
C THR A 207 4.20 21.33 -7.95
N ASP A 208 5.44 21.83 -7.89
CA ASP A 208 6.65 21.06 -8.18
C ASP A 208 7.14 20.21 -6.99
N GLN A 209 6.31 20.04 -5.95
CA GLN A 209 6.68 19.23 -4.78
C GLN A 209 6.72 17.73 -5.13
N CYS A 210 7.70 17.02 -4.57
CA CYS A 210 7.98 15.60 -4.87
C CYS A 210 6.87 14.60 -4.46
N TRP A 211 5.78 15.07 -3.87
CA TRP A 211 4.62 14.27 -3.47
C TRP A 211 3.31 14.92 -3.94
N ALA A 212 3.29 15.71 -5.02
CA ALA A 212 2.10 16.48 -5.43
C ALA A 212 1.20 15.79 -6.46
N GLY A 213 1.58 14.62 -6.99
CA GLY A 213 0.84 13.96 -8.05
C GLY A 213 -0.55 13.49 -7.65
N LEU A 214 -1.51 13.56 -8.57
CA LEU A 214 -2.88 13.07 -8.44
C LEU A 214 -3.34 12.41 -9.74
N GLY A 215 -4.14 11.35 -9.63
CA GLY A 215 -4.81 10.74 -10.79
C GLY A 215 -5.73 11.75 -11.47
N ALA A 216 -5.76 11.73 -12.81
CA ALA A 216 -6.58 12.66 -13.58
C ALA A 216 -8.09 12.49 -13.34
N ASP A 217 -8.52 11.30 -12.90
CA ASP A 217 -9.90 10.96 -12.58
C ASP A 217 -10.33 11.33 -11.15
N LEU A 218 -9.44 11.95 -10.38
CA LEU A 218 -9.71 12.51 -9.06
C LEU A 218 -9.91 14.04 -9.09
N VAL A 219 -9.39 14.71 -10.11
CA VAL A 219 -9.27 16.18 -10.20
C VAL A 219 -10.36 16.79 -11.05
#